data_AF-A0A3D0KMD8-F1
#
_entry.id   AF-A0A3D0KMD8-F1
#
_cell.length_a   1.000
_cell.length_b   1.000
_cell.length_c   1.000
_cell.angle_alpha   90.00
_cell.angle_beta   90.00
_cell.angle_gamma   90.00
#
_symmetry.space_group_name_H-M   'P 1'
#
loop_
_entity.id
_entity.type
_entity.pdbx_description
1 polymer ?
#
loop_
_entity_poly.entity_id
_entity_poly.type
_entity_poly.pdbx_seq_one_letter_code
_entity_poly.pdbx_strand_id
1 'polypeptide(L)'
;MNDIMLENGDIKRGNTGSAVIISGTDAEVQRVLICASAVKGGFVYDRSLGSDYEFDMDEAQAESVINEALAGFENTYARVLESGDTLRLGIETPGGLVEKEVIFYGKV
;
A
#
# COMPACT_ATOMS: atom_id res chain seq x y z
N MET A 1 -16.68 -3.23 -13.03
CA MET A 1 -15.27 -2.85 -13.22
C MET A 1 -14.46 -3.97 -12.58
N ASN A 2 -13.43 -4.48 -13.26
CA ASN A 2 -12.61 -5.59 -12.74
C ASN A 2 -11.26 -5.04 -12.31
N ASP A 3 -10.82 -5.41 -11.11
CA ASP A 3 -9.50 -5.05 -10.60
C ASP A 3 -8.44 -6.01 -11.16
N ILE A 4 -7.26 -5.46 -11.45
CA ILE A 4 -6.13 -6.22 -12.01
C ILE A 4 -5.06 -6.32 -10.94
N MET A 5 -4.46 -7.51 -10.81
CA MET A 5 -3.38 -7.73 -9.87
C MET A 5 -2.12 -6.99 -10.30
N LEU A 6 -1.52 -6.30 -9.34
CA LEU A 6 -0.20 -5.70 -9.44
C LEU A 6 0.81 -6.55 -8.67
N GLU A 7 1.97 -6.73 -9.26
CA GLU A 7 3.10 -7.44 -8.66
C GLU A 7 4.38 -6.70 -9.05
N ASN A 8 5.20 -6.32 -8.06
CA ASN A 8 6.45 -5.58 -8.26
C ASN A 8 6.30 -4.27 -9.08
N GLY A 9 5.19 -3.55 -8.87
CA GLY A 9 4.93 -2.27 -9.53
C GLY A 9 4.36 -2.36 -10.96
N ASP A 10 4.08 -3.56 -11.48
CA ASP A 10 3.51 -3.77 -12.81
C ASP A 10 2.30 -4.72 -12.78
N ILE A 11 1.57 -4.81 -13.89
CA ILE A 11 0.44 -5.71 -14.09
C ILE A 11 0.94 -7.16 -14.09
N LYS A 12 0.45 -7.95 -13.13
CA LYS A 12 0.70 -9.40 -13.11
C LYS A 12 0.07 -10.07 -14.32
N ARG A 13 0.89 -10.80 -15.07
CA ARG A 13 0.47 -11.58 -16.24
C ARG A 13 0.37 -13.06 -15.87
N GLY A 14 -0.73 -13.70 -16.22
CA GLY A 14 -0.89 -15.14 -16.11
C GLY A 14 -0.12 -15.87 -17.22
N ASN A 15 -0.13 -17.21 -17.17
CA ASN A 15 0.60 -18.06 -18.12
C ASN A 15 0.21 -17.87 -19.59
N THR A 16 -0.96 -17.29 -19.85
CA THR A 16 -1.48 -17.00 -21.21
C THR A 16 -1.14 -15.59 -21.69
N GLY A 17 -0.37 -14.80 -20.92
CA GLY A 17 -0.09 -13.38 -21.20
C GLY A 17 -1.27 -12.44 -20.91
N SER A 18 -2.39 -12.96 -20.41
CA SER A 18 -3.52 -12.14 -19.97
C SER A 18 -3.28 -11.56 -18.57
N ALA A 19 -3.86 -10.40 -18.28
CA ALA A 19 -3.80 -9.81 -16.94
C ALA A 19 -4.53 -10.71 -15.93
N VAL A 20 -3.95 -10.87 -14.74
CA VAL A 20 -4.60 -11.58 -13.64
C VAL A 20 -5.66 -10.67 -13.02
N ILE A 21 -6.91 -11.11 -13.03
CA ILE A 21 -8.04 -10.39 -12.42
C ILE A 21 -8.12 -10.80 -10.94
N ILE A 22 -8.30 -9.82 -10.07
CA ILE A 22 -8.53 -10.02 -8.63
C ILE A 22 -9.89 -9.46 -8.23
N SER A 23 -10.42 -9.98 -7.12
CA SER A 23 -11.71 -9.57 -6.58
C SER A 23 -11.80 -9.91 -5.09
N GLY A 24 -12.76 -9.32 -4.38
CA GLY A 24 -12.96 -9.54 -2.95
C GLY A 24 -11.72 -9.14 -2.15
N THR A 25 -11.31 -10.01 -1.23
CA THR A 25 -10.22 -9.76 -0.28
C THR A 25 -8.89 -9.40 -0.95
N ASP A 26 -8.52 -10.07 -2.05
CA ASP A 26 -7.25 -9.77 -2.75
C ASP A 26 -7.24 -8.34 -3.33
N ALA A 27 -8.39 -7.88 -3.83
CA ALA A 27 -8.55 -6.52 -4.35
C ALA A 27 -8.50 -5.48 -3.22
N GLU A 28 -9.12 -5.77 -2.07
CA GLU A 28 -9.08 -4.91 -0.89
C GLU A 28 -7.64 -4.77 -0.35
N VAL A 29 -6.95 -5.89 -0.16
CA VAL A 29 -5.55 -5.92 0.28
C VAL A 29 -4.66 -5.12 -0.68
N GLN A 30 -4.82 -5.32 -1.99
CA GLN A 30 -4.01 -4.57 -2.96
C GLN A 30 -4.28 -3.06 -2.89
N ARG A 31 -5.54 -2.64 -2.72
CA ARG A 31 -5.90 -1.22 -2.59
C ARG A 31 -5.28 -0.59 -1.34
N VAL A 32 -5.32 -1.30 -0.22
CA VAL A 32 -4.68 -0.88 1.04
C VAL A 32 -3.17 -0.70 0.84
N LEU A 33 -2.51 -1.68 0.20
CA LEU A 33 -1.08 -1.62 -0.09
C LEU A 33 -0.70 -0.44 -1.01
N ILE A 34 -1.51 -0.18 -2.05
CA ILE A 34 -1.31 0.99 -2.91
C ILE A 34 -1.44 2.28 -2.09
N CYS A 35 -2.46 2.39 -1.23
CA CYS A 35 -2.66 3.59 -0.42
C CYS A 35 -1.51 3.81 0.59
N ALA A 36 -1.05 2.76 1.25
CA ALA A 36 0.06 2.86 2.21
C ALA A 36 1.40 3.27 1.55
N SER A 37 1.64 2.81 0.31
CA SER A 37 2.91 2.99 -0.42
C SER A 37 2.97 4.22 -1.33
N ALA A 38 1.81 4.78 -1.69
CA ALA A 38 1.76 5.96 -2.54
C ALA A 38 2.17 7.22 -1.75
N VAL A 39 2.94 8.10 -2.39
CA VAL A 39 3.19 9.45 -1.88
C VAL A 39 1.93 10.28 -2.09
N LYS A 40 1.43 10.91 -1.03
CA LYS A 40 0.25 11.78 -1.09
C LYS A 40 0.45 12.89 -2.12
N GLY A 41 -0.55 13.10 -2.97
CA GLY A 41 -0.48 14.05 -4.08
C GLY A 41 0.26 13.54 -5.34
N GLY A 42 0.94 12.40 -5.26
CA GLY A 42 1.67 11.80 -6.39
C GLY A 42 0.75 11.19 -7.45
N PHE A 43 -0.47 10.78 -7.07
CA PHE A 43 -1.44 10.25 -8.02
C PHE A 43 -2.29 11.39 -8.63
N VAL A 44 -2.13 11.60 -9.94
CA VAL A 44 -2.71 12.78 -10.64
C VAL A 44 -4.23 12.82 -10.59
N TYR A 45 -4.89 11.65 -10.60
CA TYR A 45 -6.34 11.56 -10.63
C TYR A 45 -6.99 11.64 -9.24
N ASP A 46 -6.22 11.34 -8.18
CA ASP A 46 -6.65 11.51 -6.80
C ASP A 46 -5.44 11.90 -5.95
N ARG A 47 -5.35 13.21 -5.67
CA ARG A 47 -4.26 13.79 -4.89
C ARG A 47 -4.38 13.52 -3.39
N SER A 48 -5.51 12.99 -2.93
CA SER A 48 -5.70 12.62 -1.53
C SER A 48 -5.20 11.21 -1.21
N LEU A 49 -5.00 10.38 -2.24
CA LEU A 49 -4.45 9.04 -2.12
C LEU A 49 -2.98 9.08 -1.69
N GLY A 50 -2.62 8.27 -0.69
CA GLY A 50 -1.25 8.10 -0.24
C GLY A 50 -1.01 8.60 1.18
N SER A 51 0.21 8.39 1.67
CA SER A 51 0.68 8.92 2.95
C SER A 51 1.67 10.06 2.77
N ASP A 52 1.75 10.93 3.78
CA ASP A 52 2.75 12.00 3.89
C ASP A 52 4.08 11.47 4.48
N TYR A 53 4.40 10.17 4.27
CA TYR A 53 5.59 9.55 4.85
C TYR A 53 6.90 10.17 4.34
N GLU A 54 7.80 10.48 5.28
CA GLU A 54 9.16 10.94 5.04
C GLU A 54 10.21 10.00 5.64
N PHE A 55 11.34 9.86 4.95
CA PHE A 55 12.33 8.82 5.23
C PHE A 55 13.10 9.07 6.55
N ASP A 56 13.05 10.29 7.05
CA ASP A 56 13.63 10.75 8.30
C ASP A 56 12.65 10.70 9.49
N MET A 57 11.40 10.27 9.27
CA MET A 57 10.42 10.06 10.33
C MET A 57 10.82 8.88 11.21
N ASP A 58 10.57 9.00 12.52
CA ASP A 58 10.66 7.86 13.42
C ASP A 58 9.51 6.85 13.18
N GLU A 59 9.62 5.66 13.78
CA GLU A 59 8.64 4.58 13.60
C GLU A 59 7.23 4.98 14.00
N ALA A 60 7.07 5.76 15.07
CA ALA A 60 5.77 6.17 15.57
C ALA A 60 5.13 7.23 14.66
N GLN A 61 5.93 8.16 14.15
CA GLN A 61 5.51 9.15 13.15
C GLN A 61 5.10 8.45 11.85
N ALA A 62 5.94 7.54 11.35
CA ALA A 62 5.68 6.75 10.15
C ALA A 62 4.38 5.94 10.29
N GLU A 63 4.22 5.23 11.40
CA GLU A 63 3.00 4.47 11.68
C GLU A 63 1.77 5.38 11.71
N SER A 64 1.86 6.55 12.35
CA SER A 64 0.77 7.51 12.44
C SER A 64 0.33 8.03 11.07
N VAL A 65 1.26 8.52 10.24
CA VAL A 65 0.91 9.10 8.93
C VAL A 65 0.40 8.05 7.95
N ILE A 66 0.89 6.82 8.04
CA ILE A 66 0.39 5.71 7.22
C ILE A 66 -1.01 5.32 7.66
N ASN A 67 -1.28 5.22 8.97
CA ASN A 67 -2.64 4.94 9.45
C ASN A 67 -3.63 6.06 9.12
N GLU A 68 -3.19 7.31 9.07
CA GLU A 68 -4.02 8.42 8.59
C GLU A 68 -4.42 8.21 7.13
N ALA A 69 -3.49 7.80 6.26
CA ALA A 69 -3.79 7.45 4.87
C ALA A 69 -4.74 6.25 4.74
N LEU A 70 -4.72 5.34 5.71
CA LEU A 70 -5.58 4.16 5.77
C LEU A 70 -6.92 4.42 6.46
N ALA A 71 -7.19 5.61 6.99
CA ALA A 71 -8.40 5.92 7.74
C ALA A 71 -9.71 5.72 6.96
N GLY A 72 -9.64 5.73 5.62
CA GLY A 72 -10.77 5.44 4.73
C GLY A 72 -11.09 3.94 4.56
N PHE A 73 -10.25 3.05 5.07
CA PHE A 73 -10.41 1.60 4.94
C PHE A 73 -10.99 1.00 6.22
N GLU A 74 -11.99 0.12 6.07
CA GLU A 74 -12.67 -0.50 7.20
C GLU A 74 -11.75 -1.48 7.94
N ASN A 75 -11.69 -1.36 9.28
CA ASN A 75 -10.91 -2.22 10.18
C ASN A 75 -9.50 -2.52 9.66
N THR A 76 -8.83 -1.50 9.14
CA THR A 76 -7.51 -1.61 8.53
C THR A 76 -6.52 -0.76 9.28
N TYR A 77 -5.39 -1.34 9.68
CA TYR A 77 -4.35 -0.66 10.45
C TYR A 77 -2.97 -1.16 10.02
N ALA A 78 -2.02 -0.23 9.93
CA ALA A 78 -0.63 -0.54 9.66
C ALA A 78 0.18 -0.52 10.96
N ARG A 79 1.19 -1.40 11.04
CA ARG A 79 2.28 -1.33 12.00
C ARG A 79 3.61 -1.29 11.30
N VAL A 80 4.52 -0.47 11.83
CA VAL A 80 5.91 -0.49 11.38
C VAL A 80 6.61 -1.68 12.05
N LEU A 81 7.17 -2.57 11.24
CA LEU A 81 7.92 -3.75 11.70
C LEU A 81 9.43 -3.51 11.66
N GLU A 82 9.90 -2.71 10.70
CA GLU A 82 11.30 -2.36 10.51
C GLU A 82 11.39 -0.98 9.83
N SER A 83 12.30 -0.15 10.30
CA SER A 83 12.60 1.18 9.76
C SER A 83 14.11 1.37 9.59
N GLY A 84 14.51 2.13 8.56
CA GLY A 84 15.91 2.32 8.18
C GLY A 84 16.02 2.62 6.69
N ASP A 85 16.85 1.87 5.96
CA ASP A 85 16.99 1.98 4.50
C ASP A 85 15.74 1.50 3.74
N THR A 86 14.89 0.71 4.39
CA THR A 86 13.59 0.27 3.88
C THR A 86 12.56 0.35 5.01
N LEU A 87 11.29 0.53 4.63
CA LEU A 87 10.17 0.47 5.57
C LEU A 87 9.41 -0.83 5.36
N ARG A 88 9.36 -1.66 6.39
CA ARG A 88 8.55 -2.88 6.39
C ARG A 88 7.30 -2.68 7.23
N LEU A 89 6.14 -2.95 6.63
CA LEU A 89 4.85 -2.78 7.27
C LEU A 89 4.16 -4.13 7.46
N GLY A 90 3.51 -4.30 8.61
CA GLY A 90 2.47 -5.28 8.83
C GLY A 90 1.12 -4.58 8.73
N ILE A 91 0.30 -4.94 7.75
CA ILE A 91 -1.02 -4.33 7.54
C ILE A 91 -2.07 -5.36 7.87
N GLU A 92 -2.85 -5.09 8.91
CA GLU A 92 -4.00 -5.88 9.28
C GLU A 92 -5.21 -5.33 8.52
N THR A 93 -5.94 -6.23 7.86
CA THR A 93 -7.17 -5.95 7.12
C THR A 93 -8.24 -6.94 7.56
N PRO A 94 -9.54 -6.74 7.22
CA PRO A 94 -10.56 -7.76 7.41
C PRO A 94 -10.23 -9.12 6.75
N GLY A 95 -9.38 -9.09 5.71
CA GLY A 95 -8.86 -10.26 5.01
C GLY A 95 -7.73 -11.01 5.70
N GLY A 96 -7.19 -10.47 6.79
CA GLY A 96 -6.04 -11.00 7.51
C GLY A 96 -4.84 -10.05 7.53
N LEU A 97 -3.77 -10.52 8.17
CA LEU A 97 -2.49 -9.82 8.27
C LEU A 97 -1.66 -10.03 7.01
N VAL A 98 -1.18 -8.93 6.43
CA VAL A 98 -0.28 -8.92 5.28
C VAL A 98 0.97 -8.16 5.67
N GLU A 99 2.10 -8.86 5.71
CA GLU A 99 3.40 -8.22 5.86
C GLU A 99 4.00 -7.93 4.48
N LYS A 100 4.44 -6.69 4.28
CA LYS A 100 5.08 -6.30 3.03
C LYS A 100 6.15 -5.25 3.26
N GLU A 101 7.26 -5.42 2.55
CA GLU A 101 8.21 -4.34 2.34
C GLU A 101 7.56 -3.30 1.43
N VAL A 102 7.53 -2.06 1.89
CA VAL A 102 6.92 -0.96 1.17
C VAL A 102 8.01 -0.09 0.57
N ILE A 103 8.06 -0.10 -0.76
CA ILE A 103 8.85 0.84 -1.54
C ILE A 103 7.96 2.03 -1.85
N PHE A 104 8.33 3.21 -1.35
CA PHE A 104 7.58 4.43 -1.63
C PHE A 104 7.85 4.90 -3.06
N TYR A 105 6.81 4.90 -3.89
CA TYR A 105 6.92 5.30 -5.30
C TYR A 105 6.89 6.83 -5.42
N GLY A 106 7.92 7.42 -6.02
CA GLY A 106 7.96 8.86 -6.34
C GLY A 106 8.98 9.70 -5.56
N LYS A 107 9.78 9.10 -4.68
CA LYS A 107 10.99 9.74 -4.12
C LYS A 107 12.22 9.26 -4.90
N VAL A 108 12.70 10.12 -5.81
CA VAL A 108 14.03 10.04 -6.44
C VAL A 108 14.80 11.29 -6.04
#